data_AF-A0A7W9PY78-F1
#
_entry.id   AF-A0A7W9PY78-F1
#
_cell.length_a   1.000
_cell.length_b   1.000
_cell.length_c   1.000
_cell.angle_alpha   90.00
_cell.angle_beta   90.00
_cell.angle_gamma   90.00
#
_symmetry.space_group_name_H-M   'P 1'
#
loop_
_entity.id
_entity.type
_entity.pdbx_description
1 polymer ?
#
loop_
_entity_poly.entity_id
_entity_poly.type
_entity_poly.pdbx_seq_one_letter_code
_entity_poly.pdbx_strand_id
1 'polypeptide(L)'
;MVVKRSGVTEPFSRTKVINGVRKACQGRPVTEDALAQLGQRVEEAVRATGSAELTTHDVGLAILGPLQELDLVAFLRFASVYRAFDSLEDFEAAIAELRETTRDPAADEKDAGAGSRQDDRGPGGTTQVPVPAHAAD
;
A
#
# COMPACT_ATOMS: atom_id res chain seq x y z
N MET A 1 2.91 18.18 25.87
CA MET A 1 3.53 19.30 25.13
C MET A 1 4.38 18.74 24.00
N VAL A 2 4.64 19.53 22.96
CA VAL A 2 5.56 19.19 21.86
C VAL A 2 6.79 20.08 21.93
N VAL A 3 7.95 19.47 22.07
CA VAL A 3 9.27 20.11 22.06
C VAL A 3 9.75 20.20 20.60
N LYS A 4 9.96 21.42 20.10
CA LYS A 4 10.51 21.64 18.76
C LYS A 4 12.02 21.43 18.74
N ARG A 5 12.57 21.22 17.55
CA ARG A 5 14.03 21.23 17.31
C ARG A 5 14.72 22.51 17.84
N SER A 6 14.01 23.64 17.89
CA SER A 6 14.51 24.90 18.45
C SER A 6 14.57 24.93 19.98
N GLY A 7 14.09 23.88 20.67
CA GLY A 7 13.96 23.83 22.14
C GLY A 7 12.67 24.48 22.69
N VAL A 8 11.90 25.17 21.84
CA VAL A 8 10.62 25.77 22.23
C VAL A 8 9.57 24.69 22.41
N THR A 9 8.77 24.77 23.47
CA THR A 9 7.65 23.87 23.73
C THR A 9 6.31 24.53 23.38
N GLU A 10 5.40 23.75 22.82
CA GLU A 10 4.04 24.22 22.52
C GLU A 10 3.00 23.09 22.76
N PRO A 11 1.70 23.40 22.88
CA PRO A 11 0.67 22.38 22.90
C PRO A 11 0.67 21.55 21.61
N PHE A 12 0.35 20.25 21.72
CA PHE A 12 0.08 19.42 20.55
C PHE A 12 -1.05 20.03 19.73
N SER A 13 -0.92 20.04 18.41
CA SER A 13 -1.91 20.60 17.50
C SER A 13 -2.21 19.64 16.36
N ARG A 14 -3.45 19.13 16.34
CA ARG A 14 -3.96 18.28 15.26
C ARG A 14 -3.87 18.97 13.90
N THR A 15 -4.16 20.26 13.85
CA THR A 15 -4.06 21.07 12.63
C THR A 15 -2.64 21.06 12.05
N LYS A 16 -1.60 21.12 12.89
CA LYS A 16 -0.20 21.03 12.43
C LYS A 16 0.15 19.66 11.88
N VAL A 17 -0.35 18.59 12.50
CA VAL A 17 -0.23 17.22 11.99
C VAL A 17 -0.83 17.11 10.58
N ILE A 18 -2.08 17.54 10.42
CA ILE A 18 -2.79 17.50 9.14
C ILE A 18 -2.02 18.29 8.07
N ASN A 19 -1.58 19.50 8.40
CA ASN A 19 -0.82 20.34 7.47
C ASN A 19 0.52 19.69 7.06
N GLY A 20 1.20 19.02 7.98
CA GLY A 20 2.44 18.28 7.68
C GLY A 20 2.21 17.11 6.73
N VAL A 21 1.13 16.35 6.94
CA VAL A 21 0.78 15.17 6.13
C VAL A 21 0.26 15.56 4.75
N ARG A 22 -0.46 16.69 4.63
CA ARG A 22 -1.07 17.13 3.37
C ARG A 22 -0.07 17.20 2.21
N LYS A 23 1.18 17.58 2.46
CA LYS A 23 2.22 17.62 1.42
C LYS A 23 2.54 16.23 0.87
N ALA A 24 2.60 15.21 1.72
CA ALA A 24 2.86 13.83 1.30
C ALA A 24 1.69 13.24 0.49
N CYS A 25 0.45 13.64 0.82
CA CYS A 25 -0.77 13.22 0.15
C CYS A 25 -1.07 13.94 -1.18
N GLN A 26 -0.23 14.88 -1.64
CA GLN A 26 -0.48 15.60 -2.90
C GLN A 26 -0.60 14.65 -4.11
N GLY A 27 -1.68 14.82 -4.87
CA GLY A 27 -2.00 13.99 -6.04
C GLY A 27 -2.44 12.56 -5.70
N ARG A 28 -2.72 12.24 -4.43
CA ARG A 28 -3.26 10.95 -3.98
C ARG A 28 -4.77 11.05 -3.74
N PRO A 29 -5.51 9.93 -3.82
CA PRO A 29 -6.95 9.90 -3.56
C PRO A 29 -7.26 9.93 -2.05
N VAL A 30 -6.81 10.97 -1.36
CA VAL A 30 -7.01 11.16 0.08
C VAL A 30 -7.93 12.37 0.31
N THR A 31 -9.02 12.16 1.04
CA THR A 31 -10.00 13.21 1.34
C THR A 31 -9.62 14.01 2.58
N GLU A 32 -10.17 15.23 2.72
CA GLU A 32 -9.96 16.04 3.93
C GLU A 32 -10.53 15.36 5.18
N ASP A 33 -11.65 14.64 5.06
CA ASP A 33 -12.21 13.84 6.16
C ASP A 33 -11.25 12.72 6.60
N ALA A 34 -10.60 12.05 5.65
CA ALA A 34 -9.60 11.02 5.97
C ALA A 34 -8.37 11.62 6.66
N LEU A 35 -7.92 12.82 6.26
CA LEU A 35 -6.87 13.56 6.95
C LEU A 35 -7.28 13.96 8.37
N ALA A 36 -8.53 14.39 8.56
CA ALA A 36 -9.06 14.72 9.87
C ALA A 36 -9.08 13.50 10.81
N GLN A 37 -9.52 12.34 10.30
CA GLN A 37 -9.49 11.07 11.03
C GLN A 37 -8.06 10.63 11.35
N LEU A 38 -7.12 10.76 10.41
CA LEU A 38 -5.70 10.52 10.65
C LEU A 38 -5.19 11.41 11.78
N GLY A 39 -5.47 12.71 11.74
CA GLY A 39 -5.08 13.64 12.78
C GLY A 39 -5.62 13.24 14.16
N GLN A 40 -6.86 12.76 14.23
CA GLN A 40 -7.43 12.23 15.47
C GLN A 40 -6.68 10.99 15.97
N ARG A 41 -6.44 10.00 15.10
CA ARG A 41 -5.70 8.77 15.45
C ARG A 41 -4.29 9.08 15.96
N VAL A 42 -3.61 10.04 15.36
CA VAL A 42 -2.27 10.48 15.81
C VAL A 42 -2.34 11.11 17.18
N GLU A 43 -3.35 11.94 17.47
CA GLU A 43 -3.54 12.51 18.80
C GLU A 43 -3.80 11.44 19.85
N GLU A 44 -4.63 10.45 19.53
CA GLU A 44 -4.92 9.31 20.40
C GLU A 44 -3.66 8.49 20.67
N ALA A 45 -2.87 8.19 19.63
CA ALA A 45 -1.59 7.48 19.75
C ALA A 45 -0.59 8.24 20.63
N VAL A 46 -0.46 9.55 20.40
CA VAL A 46 0.38 10.46 21.20
C VAL A 46 -0.08 10.49 22.66
N ARG A 47 -1.39 10.56 22.92
CA ARG A 47 -1.94 10.56 24.27
C ARG A 47 -1.72 9.23 24.98
N ALA A 48 -1.84 8.12 24.25
CA ALA A 48 -1.67 6.77 24.77
C ALA A 48 -0.24 6.49 25.26
N THR A 49 0.78 7.26 24.82
CA THR A 49 2.15 7.10 25.34
C THR A 49 2.28 7.53 26.80
N GLY A 50 1.34 8.35 27.32
CA GLY A 50 1.42 8.91 28.67
C GLY A 50 2.55 9.93 28.86
N SER A 51 3.25 10.32 27.80
CA SER A 51 4.38 11.23 27.87
C SER A 51 3.92 12.67 28.11
N ALA A 52 4.48 13.33 29.11
CA ALA A 52 4.22 14.75 29.37
C ALA A 52 4.76 15.64 28.23
N GLU A 53 5.87 15.24 27.64
CA GLU A 53 6.56 15.93 26.54
C GLU A 53 6.92 14.94 25.44
N LEU A 54 6.73 15.37 24.19
CA LEU A 54 7.11 14.63 23.00
C LEU A 54 7.90 15.55 22.08
N THR A 55 8.88 15.02 21.37
CA THR A 55 9.58 15.82 20.37
C THR A 55 8.75 15.92 19.09
N THR A 56 9.06 16.91 18.25
CA THR A 56 8.49 16.95 16.88
C THR A 56 8.83 15.72 16.06
N HIS A 57 9.94 15.03 16.37
CA HIS A 57 10.31 13.79 15.72
C HIS A 57 9.39 12.65 16.13
N ASP A 58 9.10 12.50 17.43
CA ASP A 58 8.19 11.46 17.95
C ASP A 58 6.78 11.61 17.37
N VAL A 59 6.29 12.85 17.26
CA VAL A 59 5.01 13.14 16.59
C VAL A 59 5.06 12.74 15.11
N GLY A 60 6.18 12.99 14.43
CA GLY A 60 6.41 12.54 13.05
C GLY A 60 6.36 11.03 12.89
N LEU A 61 6.96 10.29 13.82
CA LEU A 61 6.89 8.82 13.83
C LEU A 61 5.48 8.31 14.12
N ALA A 62 4.74 8.95 15.03
CA ALA A 62 3.35 8.59 15.34
C ALA A 62 2.39 8.74 14.14
N ILE A 63 2.73 9.58 13.16
CA ILE A 63 1.96 9.75 11.92
C ILE A 63 2.09 8.53 11.00
N LEU A 64 3.24 7.85 11.01
CA LEU A 64 3.58 6.82 10.03
C LEU A 64 2.57 5.66 10.02
N GLY A 65 2.16 5.15 11.18
CA GLY A 65 1.20 4.04 11.26
C GLY A 65 -0.14 4.36 10.60
N PRO A 66 -0.88 5.39 11.08
CA PRO A 66 -2.13 5.80 10.47
C PRO A 66 -2.01 6.20 8.98
N LEU A 67 -0.88 6.78 8.58
CA LEU A 67 -0.64 7.16 7.19
C LEU A 67 -0.39 5.94 6.29
N GLN A 68 0.28 4.90 6.79
CA GLN A 68 0.51 3.65 6.06
C GLN A 68 -0.80 2.97 5.69
N GLU A 69 -1.74 2.90 6.63
CA GLU A 69 -3.08 2.36 6.41
C GLU A 69 -3.91 3.22 5.45
N LEU A 70 -3.70 4.54 5.47
CA LEU A 70 -4.44 5.48 4.64
C LEU A 70 -3.95 5.47 3.18
N ASP A 71 -2.65 5.57 2.95
CA ASP A 71 -2.05 5.56 1.61
C ASP A 71 -0.56 5.22 1.66
N LEU A 72 -0.17 4.06 1.10
CA LEU A 72 1.21 3.56 1.10
C LEU A 72 2.22 4.49 0.40
N VAL A 73 1.78 5.22 -0.64
CA VAL A 73 2.67 6.12 -1.40
C VAL A 73 2.92 7.41 -0.61
N ALA A 74 1.88 7.98 -0.01
CA ALA A 74 2.00 9.11 0.89
C ALA A 74 2.85 8.74 2.12
N PHE A 75 2.64 7.54 2.67
CA PHE A 75 3.50 6.98 3.71
C PHE A 75 4.97 6.98 3.29
N LEU A 76 5.33 6.41 2.13
CA LEU A 76 6.73 6.36 1.68
C LEU A 76 7.35 7.76 1.54
N ARG A 77 6.60 8.71 0.96
CA ARG A 77 7.03 10.11 0.81
C ARG A 77 7.24 10.82 2.15
N PHE A 78 6.41 10.49 3.13
CA PHE A 78 6.52 11.05 4.47
C PHE A 78 7.67 10.38 5.23
N ALA A 79 7.75 9.05 5.17
CA ALA A 79 8.77 8.23 5.81
C ALA A 79 10.17 8.64 5.38
N SER A 80 10.41 9.01 4.12
CA SER A 80 11.73 9.46 3.66
C SER A 80 12.25 10.75 4.32
N VAL A 81 11.40 11.51 5.02
CA VAL A 81 11.80 12.72 5.76
C VAL A 81 12.13 12.39 7.22
N TYR A 82 11.42 11.42 7.81
CA TYR A 82 11.49 11.11 9.23
C TYR A 82 12.31 9.86 9.54
N ARG A 83 12.45 8.95 8.57
CA ARG A 83 13.39 7.83 8.58
C ARG A 83 14.64 8.28 7.83
N ALA A 84 15.81 7.84 8.28
CA ALA A 84 17.09 8.15 7.66
C ALA A 84 17.26 7.37 6.35
N PHE A 85 16.56 7.80 5.30
CA PHE A 85 16.70 7.22 3.96
C PHE A 85 17.83 7.97 3.26
N ASP A 86 19.04 7.42 3.36
CA ASP A 86 20.27 8.00 2.81
C ASP A 86 20.71 7.30 1.52
N SER A 87 20.12 6.13 1.20
CA SER A 87 20.45 5.35 0.00
C SER A 87 19.24 4.75 -0.71
N LEU A 88 19.47 4.18 -1.91
CA LEU A 88 18.44 3.47 -2.66
C LEU A 88 18.01 2.19 -1.92
N GLU A 89 18.96 1.52 -1.27
CA GLU A 89 18.75 0.31 -0.49
C GLU A 89 17.77 0.55 0.69
N ASP A 90 17.78 1.74 1.30
CA ASP A 90 16.81 2.10 2.34
C ASP A 90 15.37 2.14 1.79
N PHE A 91 15.20 2.66 0.58
CA PHE A 91 13.90 2.64 -0.10
C PHE A 91 13.49 1.21 -0.46
N GLU A 92 14.42 0.38 -0.95
CA GLU A 92 14.14 -1.02 -1.27
C GLU A 92 13.68 -1.80 -0.04
N ALA A 93 14.37 -1.62 1.09
CA ALA A 93 14.00 -2.23 2.37
C ALA A 93 12.61 -1.78 2.83
N ALA A 94 12.31 -0.49 2.77
CA ALA A 94 11.00 0.04 3.12
C ALA A 94 9.88 -0.49 2.20
N ILE A 95 10.15 -0.63 0.90
CA ILE A 95 9.19 -1.21 -0.05
C ILE A 95 8.97 -2.71 0.24
N ALA A 96 10.02 -3.45 0.59
CA ALA A 96 9.92 -4.86 0.96
C ALA A 96 9.04 -5.04 2.21
N GLU A 97 9.27 -4.25 3.27
CA GLU A 97 8.44 -4.22 4.49
C GLU A 97 6.95 -3.95 4.17
N LEU A 98 6.68 -2.98 3.29
CA LEU A 98 5.31 -2.66 2.89
C LEU A 98 4.64 -3.79 2.10
N ARG A 99 5.39 -4.50 1.25
CA ARG A 99 4.87 -5.65 0.49
C ARG A 99 4.51 -6.81 1.41
N GLU A 100 5.28 -7.04 2.47
CA GLU A 100 4.95 -8.05 3.48
C GLU A 100 3.69 -7.68 4.25
N THR A 101 3.57 -6.41 4.66
CA THR A 101 2.41 -5.91 5.39
C THR A 101 1.13 -5.92 4.54
N THR A 102 1.25 -5.70 3.22
CA THR A 102 0.11 -5.66 2.28
C THR A 102 -0.23 -7.03 1.70
N ARG A 103 0.53 -8.08 2.03
CA ARG A 103 0.29 -9.43 1.51
C ARG A 103 -0.99 -9.98 2.14
N ASP A 104 -2.11 -9.73 1.49
CA ASP A 104 -3.39 -10.36 1.80
C ASP A 104 -3.23 -11.88 1.64
N PRO A 105 -3.49 -12.70 2.68
CA PRO A 105 -3.40 -14.15 2.59
C PRO A 105 -4.39 -14.78 1.58
N ALA A 106 -5.31 -13.99 1.03
CA ALA A 106 -6.30 -14.41 0.03
C ALA A 106 -5.80 -14.34 -1.43
N ALA A 107 -4.66 -13.71 -1.71
CA ALA A 107 -4.17 -13.55 -3.09
C ALA A 107 -3.42 -14.79 -3.62
N ASP A 108 -2.78 -15.57 -2.74
CA ASP A 108 -1.97 -16.74 -3.11
C ASP A 108 -2.80 -17.97 -3.55
N GLU A 109 -4.10 -18.05 -3.22
CA GLU A 109 -4.96 -19.15 -3.67
C GLU A 109 -5.31 -19.09 -5.16
N LYS A 110 -5.20 -17.93 -5.81
CA LYS A 110 -5.59 -17.78 -7.23
C LYS A 110 -4.49 -18.15 -8.23
N ASP A 111 -3.24 -18.24 -7.79
CA ASP A 111 -2.10 -18.57 -8.69
C ASP A 111 -1.83 -20.09 -8.76
N ALA A 112 -2.32 -20.87 -7.79
CA ALA A 112 -2.10 -22.33 -7.76
C ALA A 112 -3.06 -23.15 -8.66
N GLY A 113 -4.03 -22.52 -9.35
CA GLY A 113 -5.11 -23.22 -10.06
C GLY A 113 -4.98 -23.36 -11.58
N ALA A 114 -3.96 -22.78 -12.22
CA ALA A 114 -3.85 -22.74 -13.68
C ALA A 114 -2.76 -23.68 -14.21
N GLY A 115 -2.92 -24.99 -14.06
CA GLY A 115 -1.88 -25.93 -14.46
C GLY A 115 -2.29 -27.39 -14.61
N SER A 116 -3.36 -27.70 -15.35
CA SER A 116 -3.48 -28.98 -16.09
C SER A 116 -4.79 -29.07 -16.89
N ARG A 117 -4.75 -28.72 -18.18
CA ARG A 117 -5.66 -29.32 -19.17
C ARG A 117 -4.80 -30.07 -20.18
N GLN A 118 -4.77 -31.38 -20.01
CA GLN A 118 -4.20 -32.33 -20.94
C GLN A 118 -5.23 -32.53 -22.06
N ASP A 119 -5.02 -31.86 -23.18
CA ASP A 119 -5.78 -32.11 -24.42
C ASP A 119 -5.15 -33.33 -25.12
N ASP A 120 -5.64 -34.52 -24.77
CA ASP A 120 -5.39 -35.75 -25.52
C ASP A 120 -6.28 -35.75 -26.78
N ARG A 121 -5.71 -35.36 -27.92
CA ARG A 121 -6.36 -35.47 -29.24
C ARG A 121 -5.64 -36.53 -30.08
N GLY A 122 -6.20 -37.74 -30.10
CA GLY A 122 -5.83 -38.80 -31.04
C GLY A 122 -6.30 -38.52 -32.49
N PRO A 123 -5.63 -39.05 -33.52
CA PRO A 123 -6.04 -38.86 -34.91
C PRO A 123 -6.91 -40.04 -35.39
N GLY A 124 -8.10 -39.77 -35.93
CA GLY A 124 -8.92 -40.82 -36.53
C GLY A 124 -9.98 -40.28 -37.49
N GLY A 125 -9.99 -40.80 -38.73
CA GLY A 125 -11.16 -40.79 -39.62
C GLY A 125 -10.99 -39.96 -40.90
N THR A 126 -10.56 -40.62 -41.98
CA THR A 126 -10.60 -40.11 -43.36
C THR A 126 -12.03 -40.09 -43.89
N THR A 127 -12.51 -38.93 -44.34
CA THR A 127 -13.80 -38.78 -45.03
C THR A 127 -13.68 -39.29 -46.47
N GLN A 128 -14.48 -40.30 -46.81
CA GLN A 128 -14.62 -40.84 -48.16
C GLN A 128 -15.59 -40.00 -49.00
N VAL A 129 -15.18 -39.63 -50.22
CA VAL A 129 -15.99 -38.89 -51.21
C VAL A 129 -16.80 -39.89 -52.06
N PRO A 130 -18.11 -39.69 -52.32
CA PRO A 130 -18.86 -40.57 -53.21
C PRO A 130 -18.75 -40.11 -54.68
N VAL A 131 -18.64 -41.08 -55.59
CA VAL A 131 -18.68 -40.92 -57.05
C VAL A 131 -20.08 -41.26 -57.57
N PRO A 132 -20.70 -40.50 -58.49
CA PRO A 132 -21.99 -40.88 -59.07
C PRO A 132 -21.81 -41.87 -60.23
N ALA A 133 -22.70 -42.86 -60.28
CA ALA A 133 -22.74 -43.90 -61.31
C ALA A 133 -23.52 -43.47 -62.56
N HIS A 134 -23.01 -43.89 -63.71
CA HIS A 134 -23.62 -43.80 -65.05
C HIS A 134 -25.02 -44.42 -65.11
N ALA A 135 -25.94 -43.76 -65.81
CA ALA A 135 -27.15 -44.37 -66.36
C ALA A 135 -27.01 -44.45 -67.89
N ALA A 136 -27.15 -45.65 -68.43
CA ALA A 136 -27.37 -45.94 -69.83
C ALA A 136 -28.52 -46.94 -69.90
N ASP A 137 -29.67 -46.51 -70.42
CA ASP A 137 -30.47 -47.13 -71.49
C ASP A 137 -31.58 -46.16 -71.89
#